data_AF-A0A397UTI4-F1
#
_entry.id   AF-A0A397UTI4-F1
#
_cell.length_a   1.000
_cell.length_b   1.000
_cell.length_c   1.000
_cell.angle_alpha   90.00
_cell.angle_beta   90.00
_cell.angle_gamma   90.00
#
_symmetry.space_group_name_H-M   'P 1'
#
loop_
_entity.id
_entity.type
_entity.pdbx_description
1 polymer ?
#
loop_
_entity_poly.entity_id
_entity_poly.type
_entity_poly.pdbx_seq_one_letter_code
_entity_poly.pdbx_strand_id
1 'polypeptide(L)'
;MSRAEIVNKYQITDPNLFFVYKAVDASNYDDWYLLYLYSVLENGQKFFINIIEYNIFFDIKLKDPSLLNLYLEEFNDYESYDIINKQPFDSIEKFNFLRIYFSNHQKHRKALQTFKDKVEHLNKKLQKIYDLKKTKKKIM
;
A
#
# COMPACT_ATOMS: atom_id res chain seq x y z
N MET A 1 -1.61 45.33 3.54
CA MET A 1 -0.46 44.65 4.16
C MET A 1 -0.07 43.50 3.25
N SER A 2 1.14 43.50 2.70
CA SER A 2 1.60 42.44 1.80
C SER A 2 1.82 41.12 2.55
N ARG A 3 1.86 39.99 1.85
CA ARG A 3 2.18 38.70 2.47
C ARG A 3 3.55 38.70 3.15
N ALA A 4 4.53 39.37 2.55
CA ALA A 4 5.87 39.51 3.11
C ALA A 4 5.84 40.29 4.44
N GLU A 5 5.02 41.34 4.52
CA GLU A 5 4.83 42.09 5.77
C GLU A 5 4.20 41.24 6.87
N ILE A 6 3.25 40.36 6.55
CA ILE A 6 2.63 39.44 7.53
C ILE A 6 3.67 38.44 8.05
N VAL A 7 4.40 37.78 7.15
CA VAL A 7 5.43 36.77 7.52
C VAL A 7 6.51 37.39 8.40
N ASN A 8 6.94 38.62 8.11
CA ASN A 8 7.97 39.31 8.89
C ASN A 8 7.45 39.87 10.22
N LYS A 9 6.16 40.18 10.30
CA LYS A 9 5.54 40.75 11.51
C LYS A 9 5.23 39.70 12.58
N TYR A 10 4.86 38.49 12.17
CA TYR A 10 4.52 37.40 13.09
C TYR A 10 5.69 36.42 13.20
N GLN A 11 6.36 36.44 14.36
CA GLN A 11 7.42 35.48 14.65
C GLN A 11 6.85 34.07 14.81
N ILE A 12 7.60 33.08 14.34
CA ILE A 12 7.29 31.66 14.53
C ILE A 12 7.58 31.31 15.99
N THR A 13 6.56 30.83 16.71
CA THR A 13 6.71 30.46 18.12
C THR A 13 7.26 29.04 18.29
N ASP A 14 6.83 28.11 17.43
CA ASP A 14 7.34 26.75 17.33
C ASP A 14 7.56 26.37 15.85
N PRO A 15 8.80 26.10 15.41
CA PRO A 15 9.07 25.68 14.03
C PRO A 15 8.50 24.29 13.67
N ASN A 16 8.08 23.50 14.66
CA ASN A 16 7.48 22.18 14.45
C ASN A 16 5.95 22.22 14.37
N LEU A 17 5.32 23.36 14.64
CA LEU A 17 3.88 23.52 14.53
C LEU A 17 3.51 24.03 13.13
N PHE A 18 2.95 23.13 12.31
CA PHE A 18 2.57 23.42 10.94
C PHE A 18 1.25 22.74 10.54
N PHE A 19 0.60 23.30 9.53
CA PHE A 19 -0.58 22.72 8.89
C PHE A 19 -0.23 22.21 7.50
N VAL A 20 -0.45 20.92 7.25
CA VAL A 20 -0.32 20.30 5.92
C VAL A 20 -1.62 20.54 5.14
N TYR A 21 -1.55 21.29 4.04
CA TYR A 21 -2.74 21.62 3.24
C TYR A 21 -2.83 20.85 1.93
N LYS A 22 -1.75 20.19 1.49
CA LYS A 22 -1.74 19.36 0.29
C LYS A 22 -0.67 18.28 0.41
N ALA A 23 -1.02 17.06 0.05
CA ALA A 23 -0.08 15.96 -0.15
C ALA A 23 -0.03 15.60 -1.64
N VAL A 24 1.16 15.39 -2.18
CA VAL A 24 1.38 14.96 -3.56
C VAL A 24 2.30 13.76 -3.56
N ASP A 25 1.85 12.66 -4.16
CA ASP A 25 2.70 11.54 -4.50
C ASP A 25 3.68 12.00 -5.59
N ALA A 26 4.95 12.12 -5.21
CA ALA A 26 6.06 12.47 -6.07
C ALA A 26 7.01 11.29 -6.25
N SER A 27 6.55 10.08 -5.93
CA SER A 27 7.30 8.85 -6.12
C SER A 27 7.68 8.75 -7.59
N ASN A 28 8.98 8.85 -7.85
CA ASN A 28 9.51 8.53 -9.15
C ASN A 28 9.53 7.01 -9.27
N TYR A 29 9.34 6.50 -10.49
CA TYR A 29 9.03 5.09 -10.68
C TYR A 29 10.08 4.14 -10.08
N ASP A 30 11.33 4.55 -9.87
CA ASP A 30 12.43 3.59 -9.75
C ASP A 30 12.76 3.09 -8.33
N ASP A 31 12.72 3.89 -7.24
CA ASP A 31 13.39 3.44 -5.99
C ASP A 31 12.68 3.69 -4.64
N TRP A 32 11.88 4.75 -4.43
CA TRP A 32 11.38 5.13 -3.09
C TRP A 32 10.00 5.78 -3.15
N TYR A 33 9.18 5.56 -2.11
CA TYR A 33 7.97 6.39 -1.94
C TYR A 33 8.43 7.79 -1.58
N LEU A 34 7.96 8.78 -2.33
CA LEU A 34 8.19 10.17 -1.98
C LEU A 34 6.86 10.89 -1.91
N LEU A 35 6.50 11.32 -0.72
CA LEU A 35 5.32 12.13 -0.49
C LEU A 35 5.74 13.56 -0.19
N TYR A 36 5.35 14.50 -1.07
CA TYR A 36 5.51 15.92 -0.83
C TYR A 36 4.33 16.45 -0.03
N LEU A 37 4.59 16.90 1.19
CA LEU A 37 3.63 17.59 2.02
C LEU A 37 3.84 19.09 1.93
N TYR A 38 2.94 19.78 1.25
CA TYR A 38 2.91 21.24 1.25
C TYR A 38 2.29 21.73 2.55
N SER A 39 3.08 22.50 3.28
CA SER A 39 2.78 22.90 4.65
C SER A 39 2.87 24.41 4.81
N VAL A 40 2.21 24.91 5.85
CA VAL A 40 2.24 26.32 6.24
C VAL A 40 2.46 26.46 7.73
N LEU A 41 3.33 27.39 8.13
CA LEU A 41 3.56 27.76 9.53
C LEU A 41 2.51 28.78 9.99
N GLU A 42 2.45 29.02 11.30
CA GLU A 42 1.51 29.97 11.93
C GLU A 42 1.54 31.38 11.30
N ASN A 43 2.72 31.84 10.86
CA ASN A 43 2.90 33.15 10.23
C ASN A 43 2.57 33.18 8.72
N GLY A 44 2.10 32.07 8.14
CA GLY A 44 1.78 31.96 6.72
C GLY A 44 2.96 31.65 5.79
N GLN A 45 4.15 31.40 6.34
CA GLN A 45 5.29 30.91 5.56
C GLN A 45 4.99 29.50 5.04
N LYS A 46 5.17 29.31 3.73
CA LYS A 46 4.98 28.01 3.07
C LYS A 46 6.31 27.28 2.95
N PHE A 47 6.28 25.97 3.14
CA PHE A 47 7.41 25.08 2.92
C PHE A 47 6.88 23.71 2.49
N PHE A 48 7.76 22.80 2.11
CA PHE A 48 7.40 21.43 1.80
C PHE A 48 8.22 20.47 2.67
N ILE A 49 7.61 19.35 3.04
CA ILE A 49 8.24 18.25 3.77
C ILE A 49 8.28 17.06 2.83
N ASN A 50 9.46 16.44 2.73
CA ASN A 50 9.66 15.21 1.97
C ASN A 50 9.54 14.04 2.95
N ILE A 51 8.48 13.24 2.81
CA ILE A 51 8.40 11.95 3.50
C ILE A 51 8.91 10.88 2.56
N ILE A 52 9.94 10.18 3.02
CA ILE A 52 10.50 9.02 2.33
C ILE A 52 9.99 7.79 3.08
N GLU A 53 9.16 6.97 2.43
CA GLU A 53 8.78 5.68 2.99
C GLU A 53 9.63 4.58 2.35
N TYR A 54 10.31 3.84 3.21
CA TYR A 54 11.16 2.71 2.83
C TYR A 54 10.40 1.38 3.01
N ASN A 55 9.37 1.35 3.87
CA ASN A 55 8.64 0.12 4.15
C ASN A 55 7.48 -0.05 3.19
N ILE A 56 7.76 -0.66 2.04
CA ILE A 56 6.77 -0.95 1.03
C ILE A 56 6.31 -2.39 1.24
N PHE A 57 5.07 -2.58 1.70
CA PHE A 57 4.53 -3.90 2.03
C PHE A 57 3.06 -4.05 1.67
N PHE A 58 2.60 -5.29 1.58
CA PHE A 58 1.19 -5.64 1.71
C PHE A 58 1.02 -6.81 2.68
N ASP A 59 -0.19 -6.92 3.23
CA ASP A 59 -0.55 -7.93 4.21
C ASP A 59 -1.52 -8.96 3.61
N ILE A 60 -1.15 -10.24 3.64
CA ILE A 60 -2.00 -11.37 3.24
C ILE A 60 -2.55 -12.03 4.50
N LYS A 61 -3.88 -12.15 4.60
CA LYS A 61 -4.51 -12.89 5.72
C LYS A 61 -4.13 -14.37 5.65
N LEU A 62 -3.44 -14.87 6.65
CA LEU A 62 -3.10 -16.29 6.77
C LEU A 62 -4.28 -17.04 7.40
N LYS A 63 -4.87 -17.96 6.62
CA LYS A 63 -5.89 -18.89 7.15
C LYS A 63 -5.27 -20.07 7.88
N ASP A 64 -4.12 -20.52 7.40
CA ASP A 64 -3.40 -21.67 7.91
C ASP A 64 -1.90 -21.34 7.92
N PRO A 65 -1.24 -21.31 9.10
CA PRO A 65 0.19 -21.05 9.21
C PRO A 65 1.07 -22.05 8.46
N SER A 66 0.59 -23.29 8.24
CA SER A 66 1.36 -24.33 7.52
C SER A 66 1.59 -23.98 6.05
N LEU A 67 0.78 -23.08 5.49
CA LEU A 67 0.88 -22.64 4.10
C LEU A 67 1.90 -21.52 3.88
N LEU A 68 2.57 -21.04 4.93
CA LEU A 68 3.49 -19.90 4.87
C LEU A 68 4.50 -20.01 3.71
N ASN A 69 5.18 -21.15 3.59
CA ASN A 69 6.20 -21.35 2.56
C ASN A 69 5.59 -21.29 1.14
N LEU A 70 4.39 -21.83 0.95
CA LEU A 70 3.69 -21.77 -0.34
C LEU A 70 3.31 -20.33 -0.72
N TYR A 71 2.90 -19.52 0.25
CA TYR A 71 2.67 -18.09 0.00
C TYR A 71 3.96 -17.37 -0.38
N LEU A 72 5.06 -17.63 0.32
CA LEU A 72 6.36 -17.01 0.01
C LEU A 72 6.87 -17.41 -1.37
N GLU A 73 6.72 -18.66 -1.78
CA GLU A 73 7.08 -19.15 -3.13
C GLU A 73 6.28 -18.46 -4.26
N GLU A 74 5.10 -17.91 -3.98
CA GLU A 74 4.35 -17.16 -5.00
C GLU A 74 4.97 -15.80 -5.33
N PHE A 75 5.76 -15.24 -4.42
CA PHE A 75 6.39 -13.93 -4.55
C PHE A 75 7.91 -14.12 -4.61
N ASN A 76 8.52 -14.06 -5.80
CA ASN A 76 9.97 -14.28 -5.91
C ASN A 76 10.81 -13.03 -5.64
N ASP A 77 10.20 -11.84 -5.67
CA ASP A 77 10.89 -10.54 -5.66
C ASP A 77 10.73 -9.80 -4.31
N TYR A 78 10.38 -10.49 -3.20
CA TYR A 78 10.32 -9.87 -1.87
C TYR A 78 11.69 -9.76 -1.22
N GLU A 79 11.83 -8.82 -0.29
CA GLU A 79 13.07 -8.56 0.44
C GLU A 79 13.08 -9.24 1.81
N SER A 80 11.99 -9.10 2.56
CA SER A 80 11.80 -9.74 3.85
C SER A 80 10.31 -9.99 4.10
N TYR A 81 9.99 -10.72 5.17
CA TYR A 81 8.62 -10.95 5.59
C TYR A 81 8.49 -10.98 7.11
N ASP A 82 7.29 -10.68 7.61
CA ASP A 82 6.89 -10.82 9.00
C ASP A 82 5.55 -11.52 9.11
N ILE A 83 5.29 -12.15 10.27
CA ILE A 83 3.95 -12.58 10.66
C ILE A 83 3.43 -11.61 11.71
N ILE A 84 2.37 -10.88 11.38
CA ILE A 84 1.76 -9.89 12.27
C ILE A 84 0.38 -10.35 12.72
N ASN A 85 0.04 -10.08 13.97
CA ASN A 85 -1.30 -10.35 14.50
C ASN A 85 -2.10 -9.04 14.53
N LYS A 86 -3.12 -8.91 13.68
CA LYS A 86 -3.95 -7.70 13.57
C LYS A 86 -5.42 -8.00 13.35
N GLN A 87 -6.27 -7.04 13.72
CA GLN A 87 -7.70 -7.07 13.45
C GLN A 87 -7.99 -6.41 12.10
N PRO A 88 -8.59 -7.12 11.13
CA PRO A 88 -9.03 -6.50 9.89
C PRO A 88 -10.32 -5.70 10.10
N PHE A 89 -10.60 -4.77 9.19
CA PHE A 89 -11.78 -3.90 9.28
C PHE A 89 -13.12 -4.66 9.20
N ASP A 90 -13.12 -5.84 8.59
CA ASP A 90 -14.30 -6.68 8.35
C ASP A 90 -14.54 -7.72 9.46
N SER A 91 -13.77 -7.66 10.56
CA SER A 91 -13.90 -8.62 11.66
C SER A 91 -13.66 -8.00 13.03
N ILE A 92 -14.28 -8.59 14.04
CA ILE A 92 -14.01 -8.30 15.45
C ILE A 92 -12.83 -9.12 16.00
N GLU A 93 -12.41 -10.15 15.28
CA GLU A 93 -11.34 -11.06 15.70
C GLU A 93 -9.99 -10.64 15.12
N LYS A 94 -8.90 -11.01 15.81
CA LYS A 94 -7.54 -10.86 15.29
C LYS A 94 -7.12 -12.08 14.50
N PHE A 95 -6.39 -11.85 13.43
CA PHE A 95 -5.83 -12.91 12.58
C PHE A 95 -4.33 -12.70 12.40
N ASN A 96 -3.65 -13.77 12.04
CA ASN A 96 -2.28 -13.68 11.56
C ASN A 96 -2.29 -13.24 10.09
N PHE A 97 -1.40 -12.32 9.76
CA PHE A 97 -1.16 -11.86 8.41
C PHE A 97 0.31 -12.06 8.09
N LEU A 98 0.58 -12.52 6.87
CA LEU A 98 1.89 -12.47 6.27
C LEU A 98 2.09 -11.07 5.70
N ARG A 99 3.02 -10.32 6.28
CA ARG A 99 3.48 -9.05 5.73
C ARG A 99 4.68 -9.31 4.85
N ILE A 100 4.61 -8.93 3.59
CA ILE A 100 5.70 -9.09 2.62
C ILE A 100 6.25 -7.72 2.29
N TYR A 101 7.55 -7.50 2.51
CA TYR A 101 8.25 -6.26 2.22
C TYR A 101 8.97 -6.33 0.88
N PHE A 102 9.03 -5.19 0.18
CA PHE A 102 9.67 -5.05 -1.12
C PHE A 102 10.65 -3.88 -1.08
N SER A 103 11.76 -4.04 -1.79
CA SER A 103 12.80 -3.02 -1.85
C SER A 103 12.37 -1.74 -2.57
N ASN A 104 11.36 -1.81 -3.45
CA ASN A 104 10.82 -0.65 -4.15
C ASN A 104 9.36 -0.88 -4.61
N HIS A 105 8.73 0.21 -5.07
CA HIS A 105 7.33 0.19 -5.50
C HIS A 105 7.09 -0.57 -6.80
N GLN A 106 8.07 -0.65 -7.70
CA GLN A 106 7.90 -1.39 -8.95
C GLN A 106 7.70 -2.87 -8.67
N LYS A 107 8.57 -3.44 -7.82
CA LYS A 107 8.47 -4.84 -7.40
C LYS A 107 7.14 -5.10 -6.71
N HIS A 108 6.75 -4.23 -5.76
CA HIS A 108 5.45 -4.32 -5.10
C HIS A 108 4.27 -4.26 -6.09
N ARG A 109 4.24 -3.28 -7.00
CA ARG A 109 3.16 -3.13 -8.01
C ARG A 109 3.12 -4.32 -8.95
N LYS A 110 4.28 -4.80 -9.41
CA LYS A 110 4.42 -5.97 -10.28
C LYS A 110 3.93 -7.24 -9.58
N ALA A 111 4.30 -7.46 -8.32
CA ALA A 111 3.83 -8.57 -7.51
C ALA A 111 2.31 -8.54 -7.35
N LEU A 112 1.75 -7.38 -7.01
CA LEU A 112 0.30 -7.20 -6.87
C LEU A 112 -0.44 -7.41 -8.20
N GLN A 113 0.10 -6.90 -9.31
CA GLN A 113 -0.52 -7.08 -10.63
C GLN A 113 -0.48 -8.55 -11.05
N THR A 114 0.65 -9.22 -10.89
CA THR A 114 0.80 -10.65 -11.18
C THR A 114 -0.20 -11.48 -10.37
N PHE A 115 -0.39 -11.14 -9.10
CA PHE A 115 -1.39 -11.77 -8.24
C PHE A 115 -2.82 -11.56 -8.77
N LYS A 116 -3.19 -10.32 -9.12
CA LYS A 116 -4.50 -10.01 -9.70
C LYS A 116 -4.75 -10.79 -11.00
N ASP A 117 -3.77 -10.82 -11.89
CA ASP A 117 -3.87 -11.53 -13.18
C ASP A 117 -4.06 -13.03 -12.97
N LYS A 118 -3.34 -13.63 -12.01
CA LYS A 118 -3.51 -15.03 -11.63
C LYS A 118 -4.91 -15.32 -11.09
N VAL A 119 -5.41 -14.48 -10.18
CA VAL A 119 -6.76 -14.61 -9.63
C VAL A 119 -7.81 -14.55 -10.74
N GLU A 120 -7.70 -13.58 -11.64
CA GLU A 120 -8.62 -13.45 -12.78
C GLU A 120 -8.58 -14.69 -13.68
N HIS A 121 -7.38 -15.18 -14.00
CA HIS A 121 -7.20 -16.37 -14.81
C HIS A 121 -7.78 -17.65 -14.15
N LEU A 122 -7.56 -17.82 -12.84
CA LEU A 122 -8.14 -18.94 -12.08
C LEU A 122 -9.66 -18.88 -12.04
N ASN A 123 -10.24 -17.69 -11.84
CA ASN A 123 -11.69 -17.48 -11.88
C ASN A 123 -12.27 -17.80 -13.27
N LYS A 124 -11.60 -17.37 -14.34
CA LYS A 124 -11.98 -17.73 -15.72
C LYS A 124 -11.95 -19.25 -15.95
N LYS A 125 -10.92 -19.96 -15.45
CA LYS A 125 -10.84 -21.43 -15.53
C LYS A 125 -11.97 -22.11 -14.75
N LEU A 126 -12.24 -21.64 -13.53
CA LEU A 126 -13.31 -22.16 -12.69
C LEU A 126 -14.68 -22.01 -13.36
N GLN A 127 -14.95 -20.84 -13.96
CA GLN A 127 -16.19 -20.58 -14.69
C GLN A 127 -16.37 -21.56 -15.86
N LYS A 128 -15.32 -21.79 -16.66
CA LYS A 128 -15.37 -22.77 -17.76
C LYS A 128 -15.73 -24.17 -17.26
N ILE A 129 -15.21 -24.59 -16.11
CA ILE A 129 -15.54 -25.89 -15.51
C ILE A 129 -17.03 -25.95 -15.11
N TYR A 130 -17.56 -24.88 -14.52
CA TYR A 130 -18.97 -24.81 -14.17
C TYR A 130 -19.88 -24.87 -15.40
N ASP A 131 -19.53 -24.14 -16.46
CA ASP A 131 -20.30 -24.14 -17.71
C ASP A 131 -20.30 -25.52 -18.36
N LEU A 132 -19.15 -26.20 -18.41
CA LEU A 132 -19.05 -27.58 -18.90
C LEU A 132 -19.91 -28.57 -18.11
N LYS A 133 -19.93 -28.46 -16.78
CA LYS A 133 -20.78 -29.30 -15.92
C LYS A 133 -22.27 -29.03 -16.18
N LYS A 134 -22.66 -27.77 -16.39
CA LYS A 134 -24.04 -27.37 -16.68
C LYS A 134 -24.52 -27.91 -18.04
N THR A 135 -23.67 -27.88 -19.05
CA THR A 135 -23.98 -28.45 -20.37
C THR A 135 -24.12 -29.97 -20.31
N LYS A 136 -23.23 -30.67 -19.59
CA LYS A 136 -23.35 -32.13 -19.39
C LYS A 136 -24.63 -32.54 -18.66
N LYS A 137 -25.07 -31.76 -17.66
CA LYS A 137 -26.33 -31.99 -16.93
C LYS A 137 -27.61 -31.74 -17.75
N LYS A 138 -27.53 -31.05 -18.88
CA LYS A 138 -28.67 -30.82 -19.79
C LYS A 138 -28.84 -31.89 -20.87
N ILE A 139 -27.81 -32.72 -21.08
CA ILE A 139 -27.77 -33.76 -22.13
C ILE A 139 -28.11 -35.14 -21.55
N MET A 140 -28.08 -35.30 -20.22
CA MET A 140 -28.75 -36.38 -19.48
C MET A 140 -30.15 -35.97 -19.07
#